data_AF-A0A9W6FTL3-F1
#
_entry.id   AF-A0A9W6FTL3-F1
#
_cell.length_a   1.000
_cell.length_b   1.000
_cell.length_c   1.000
_cell.angle_alpha   90.00
_cell.angle_beta   90.00
_cell.angle_gamma   90.00
#
_symmetry.space_group_name_H-M   'P 1'
#
loop_
_entity.id
_entity.type
_entity.pdbx_description
1 polymer ?
#
loop_
_entity_poly.entity_id
_entity_poly.type
_entity_poly.pdbx_seq_one_letter_code
_entity_poly.pdbx_strand_id
1 'polypeptide(L)' 'MITSLQILLGLSMGFMGFNLIGENPIPGCSAIFVAGVLILAGIDRLSQLKQ' A
#
# COMPACT_ATOMS: atom_id res chain seq x y z
N MET A 1 15.62 -5.12 -3.52
CA MET A 1 15.43 -4.75 -2.10
C MET A 1 14.38 -3.65 -1.92
N ILE A 2 14.47 -2.54 -2.66
CA ILE A 2 13.55 -1.39 -2.53
C ILE A 2 12.08 -1.77 -2.85
N THR A 3 11.86 -2.61 -3.86
CA THR A 3 10.53 -3.01 -4.32
C THR A 3 9.74 -3.80 -3.28
N SER A 4 10.40 -4.77 -2.63
CA SER A 4 9.82 -5.57 -1.55
C SER A 4 9.45 -4.71 -0.34
N LEU A 5 10.25 -3.66 -0.06
CA LEU A 5 9.99 -2.71 1.02
C LEU A 5 8.74 -1.86 0.73
N GLN A 6 8.54 -1.43 -0.52
CA GLN A 6 7.36 -0.65 -0.94
C GLN A 6 6.06 -1.45 -0.84
N ILE A 7 6.10 -2.73 -1.25
CA ILE A 7 4.94 -3.62 -1.12
C ILE A 7 4.63 -3.88 0.37
N LEU A 8 5.66 -4.10 1.18
CA LEU A 8 5.50 -4.29 2.63
C LEU A 8 4.93 -3.03 3.33
N LEU A 9 5.42 -1.85 2.97
CA LEU A 9 4.91 -0.56 3.47
C LEU A 9 3.45 -0.32 3.05
N GLY A 10 3.10 -0.66 1.80
CA GLY A 10 1.72 -0.59 1.35
C GLY A 10 0.81 -1.53 2.14
N LEU A 11 1.24 -2.79 2.38
CA LEU A 11 0.47 -3.75 3.18
C LEU A 11 0.27 -3.29 4.63
N SER A 12 1.29 -2.74 5.28
CA SER A 12 1.18 -2.26 6.67
C SER A 12 0.29 -1.02 6.78
N MET A 13 0.41 -0.07 5.85
CA MET A 13 -0.50 1.09 5.77
C MET A 13 -1.94 0.67 5.47
N GLY A 14 -2.14 -0.35 4.61
CA GLY A 14 -3.46 -0.87 4.28
C GLY A 14 -4.14 -1.51 5.48
N PHE A 15 -3.41 -2.30 6.27
CA PHE A 15 -3.91 -2.90 7.50
C PHE A 15 -4.29 -1.83 8.55
N MET A 16 -3.44 -0.82 8.73
CA MET A 16 -3.71 0.28 9.66
C MET A 16 -4.93 1.11 9.19
N GLY A 17 -5.03 1.39 7.90
CA GLY A 17 -6.17 2.06 7.29
C GLY A 17 -7.47 1.28 7.45
N PHE A 18 -7.43 -0.05 7.31
CA PHE A 18 -8.59 -0.91 7.50
C PHE A 18 -9.10 -0.90 8.95
N ASN A 19 -8.19 -0.95 9.93
CA ASN A 19 -8.57 -0.80 11.34
C ASN A 19 -9.15 0.59 11.65
N LEU A 20 -8.65 1.63 10.99
CA LEU A 20 -9.15 3.00 11.15
C LEU A 20 -10.53 3.23 10.53
N ILE A 21 -11.00 2.40 9.57
CA ILE A 21 -12.33 2.59 8.97
C ILE A 21 -13.44 2.57 10.03
N GLY A 22 -13.32 1.70 11.03
CA GLY A 22 -14.32 1.54 12.08
C GLY A 22 -14.46 2.76 12.98
N GLU A 23 -13.38 3.52 13.18
CA GLU A 23 -13.36 4.70 14.06
C GLU A 23 -13.51 6.00 13.26
N ASN A 24 -12.77 6.13 12.16
CA ASN A 24 -12.73 7.30 11.31
C ASN A 24 -12.64 6.88 9.82
N PRO A 25 -13.77 6.83 9.10
CA PRO A 25 -13.82 6.26 7.75
C PRO A 25 -13.03 7.06 6.71
N ILE A 26 -12.97 8.38 6.84
CA ILE A 26 -12.24 9.26 5.90
C ILE A 26 -10.73 8.95 5.91
N PRO A 27 -10.03 9.05 7.06
CA PRO A 27 -8.61 8.70 7.11
C PRO A 27 -8.35 7.22 6.82
N GLY A 28 -9.24 6.31 7.26
CA GLY A 28 -9.13 4.88 6.96
C GLY A 28 -9.14 4.58 5.45
N CYS A 29 -10.11 5.11 4.72
CA CYS A 29 -10.18 4.97 3.26
C CYS A 29 -9.00 5.63 2.54
N SER A 30 -8.54 6.78 3.01
CA SER A 30 -7.37 7.46 2.41
C SER A 30 -6.08 6.65 2.58
N ALA A 31 -5.89 6.01 3.74
CA ALA A 31 -4.76 5.14 4.00
C ALA A 31 -4.78 3.88 3.14
N ILE A 32 -5.96 3.28 2.92
CA ILE A 32 -6.13 2.13 2.02
C ILE A 32 -5.84 2.51 0.56
N PHE A 33 -6.26 3.70 0.12
CA PHE A 33 -5.95 4.18 -1.21
C PHE A 33 -4.43 4.34 -1.42
N VAL A 34 -3.74 4.99 -0.47
CA VAL A 34 -2.27 5.16 -0.51
C VAL A 34 -1.56 3.82 -0.47
N ALA A 35 -2.03 2.89 0.37
CA ALA A 35 -1.53 1.52 0.43
C ALA A 35 -1.60 0.80 -0.93
N GLY A 36 -2.75 0.90 -1.61
CA GLY A 36 -2.94 0.32 -2.95
C GLY A 36 -1.96 0.91 -3.97
N VAL A 37 -1.76 2.24 -3.97
CA VAL A 37 -0.81 2.92 -4.86
C VAL A 37 0.63 2.44 -4.60
N LEU A 38 1.05 2.30 -3.34
CA LEU A 38 2.39 1.82 -2.99
C LEU A 38 2.64 0.37 -3.44
N ILE A 39 1.64 -0.49 -3.30
CA ILE A 39 1.71 -1.88 -3.77
C ILE A 39 1.82 -1.92 -5.30
N LEU A 40 0.96 -1.18 -6.01
CA LEU A 40 0.99 -1.09 -7.47
C LEU A 40 2.31 -0.54 -8.00
N ALA A 41 2.84 0.53 -7.40
CA ALA A 41 4.14 1.09 -7.76
C ALA A 41 5.30 0.09 -7.53
N GLY A 42 5.22 -0.70 -6.46
CA GLY A 42 6.15 -1.81 -6.23
C GLY A 42 6.03 -2.89 -7.30
N ILE A 43 4.82 -3.33 -7.63
CA ILE A 43 4.59 -4.37 -8.65
C ILE A 43 5.06 -3.89 -10.03
N ASP A 44 4.77 -2.65 -10.41
CA ASP A 44 5.19 -2.06 -11.69
C ASP A 44 6.72 -2.08 -11.84
N ARG A 45 7.46 -1.67 -10.81
CA ARG A 45 8.92 -1.79 -10.77
C ARG A 45 9.43 -3.22 -10.89
N LEU A 46 8.75 -4.17 -10.26
CA LEU A 46 9.08 -5.59 -10.35
C LEU A 46 8.86 -6.13 -11.77
N SER A 47 7.80 -5.65 -12.44
CA SER A 47 7.50 -5.96 -13.84
C SER A 47 8.58 -5.42 -14.78
N GLN A 48 9.01 -4.17 -14.60
CA GLN A 48 10.08 -3.54 -15.38
C GLN A 48 11.44 -4.24 -15.21
N LEU A 49 11.76 -4.77 -14.01
CA LEU A 49 12.99 -5.51 -13.77
C LEU A 49 13.00 -6.92 -14.38
N LYS A 50 11.82 -7.45 -14.77
CA LYS A 50 11.67 -8.78 -15.35
C LYS A 50 11.72 -8.76 -16.89
N GLN A 51 11.49 -7.60 -17.52
CA GLN A 51 11.73 -7.39 -18.96
C GLN A 51 13.22 -7.23 -19.24
#